data_AF-A0A061M524-F1
#
_entry.id   AF-A0A061M524-F1
#
_cell.length_a   1.000
_cell.length_b   1.000
_cell.length_c   1.000
_cell.angle_alpha   90.00
_cell.angle_beta   90.00
_cell.angle_gamma   90.00
#
_symmetry.space_group_name_H-M   'P 1'
#
loop_
_entity.id
_entity.type
_entity.pdbx_description
1 polymer ?
#
loop_
_entity_poly.entity_id
_entity_poly.type
_entity_poly.pdbx_seq_one_letter_code
_entity_poly.pdbx_strand_id
1 'polypeptide(L)' 'MLGLTKPKLLIIDELGYMRLEPDAAHLFFQPVSRRYEAVAMRITSNGSVGG' A
#
# COMPACT_ATOMS: atom_id res chain seq x y z
N MET A 1 25.18 -3.35 -6.92
CA MET A 1 24.66 -2.38 -5.92
C MET A 1 23.17 -2.19 -6.19
N LEU A 2 22.32 -2.13 -5.15
CA LEU A 2 20.84 -1.99 -5.13
C LEU A 2 20.00 -3.30 -5.07
N GLY A 3 20.18 -4.08 -4.00
CA GLY A 3 19.24 -5.15 -3.61
C GLY A 3 18.04 -4.69 -2.77
N LEU A 4 17.91 -3.39 -2.49
CA LEU A 4 16.86 -2.82 -1.61
C LEU A 4 15.69 -2.15 -2.33
N THR A 5 15.72 -1.97 -3.65
CA THR A 5 14.72 -1.16 -4.36
C THR A 5 13.40 -1.89 -4.63
N LYS A 6 13.32 -3.20 -4.37
CA LYS A 6 12.10 -4.02 -4.51
C LYS A 6 11.99 -5.04 -3.37
N PRO A 7 11.38 -4.66 -2.22
CA PRO A 7 11.17 -5.61 -1.13
C PRO A 7 10.26 -6.76 -1.56
N LYS A 8 10.62 -7.99 -1.20
CA LYS A 8 9.83 -9.21 -1.46
C LYS A 8 8.53 -9.26 -0.64
N LEU A 9 8.44 -8.45 0.42
CA LEU A 9 7.25 -8.28 1.23
C LEU A 9 7.07 -6.79 1.50
N LEU A 10 5.89 -6.26 1.17
CA LEU A 10 5.48 -4.91 1.55
C LEU A 10 4.40 -5.04 2.62
N ILE A 11 4.63 -4.42 3.78
CA ILE A 11 3.68 -4.33 4.88
C ILE A 11 3.22 -2.87 4.95
N ILE A 12 1.92 -2.67 4.88
CA ILE A 12 1.29 -1.37 5.10
C ILE A 12 0.40 -1.54 6.33
N ASP A 13 0.73 -0.83 7.41
CA ASP A 13 -0.02 -0.90 8.66
C ASP A 13 -0.88 0.34 8.87
N GLU A 14 -1.95 0.19 9.66
CA GLU A 14 -2.83 1.28 10.10
C GLU A 14 -3.42 2.14 8.97
N LEU A 15 -3.68 1.53 7.80
CA LEU A 15 -4.32 2.20 6.69
C LEU A 15 -5.71 2.71 7.13
N GLY A 16 -5.96 4.01 7.00
CA GLY A 16 -7.24 4.64 7.40
C GLY A 16 -7.15 5.64 8.55
N TYR A 17 -6.03 5.71 9.30
CA TYR A 17 -5.82 6.78 10.28
C TYR A 17 -5.42 8.11 9.64
N MET A 18 -4.54 8.08 8.65
CA MET A 18 -4.12 9.28 7.93
C MET A 18 -5.17 9.60 6.88
N ARG A 19 -5.88 10.73 7.03
CA ARG A 19 -6.72 11.26 5.95
C ARG A 19 -5.80 11.68 4.81
N LEU A 20 -5.67 10.81 3.82
CA LEU A 20 -5.04 11.18 2.57
C LEU A 20 -5.97 12.20 1.93
N GLU A 21 -5.42 13.37 1.59
CA GLU A 21 -6.09 14.27 0.66
C GLU A 21 -6.46 13.45 -0.59
N PRO A 22 -7.62 13.71 -1.23
CA PRO A 22 -8.05 12.98 -2.42
C PRO A 22 -6.93 12.87 -3.48
N ASP A 23 -6.14 13.93 -3.63
CA ASP A 23 -5.01 14.00 -4.56
C ASP A 23 -3.80 13.15 -4.14
N ALA A 24 -3.62 12.92 -2.83
CA ALA A 24 -2.57 12.07 -2.27
C ALA A 24 -2.97 10.58 -2.24
N ALA A 25 -4.27 10.26 -2.24
CA ALA A 25 -4.78 8.88 -2.24
C ALA A 25 -4.31 8.09 -3.47
N HIS A 26 -4.15 8.77 -4.61
CA HIS A 26 -3.57 8.24 -5.84
C HIS A 26 -2.21 7.54 -5.62
N LEU A 27 -1.37 8.06 -4.72
CA LEU A 27 -0.02 7.52 -4.47
C LEU A 27 -0.03 6.14 -3.83
N PHE A 28 -1.12 5.75 -3.15
CA PHE A 28 -1.30 4.40 -2.62
C PHE A 28 -1.59 3.37 -3.70
N PHE A 29 -2.24 3.77 -4.80
CA PHE A 29 -2.57 2.84 -5.88
C PHE A 29 -1.33 2.42 -6.68
N GLN A 30 -0.36 3.31 -6.87
CA GLN A 30 0.83 3.00 -7.66
C GLN A 30 1.62 1.76 -7.16
N PRO A 31 1.99 1.65 -5.87
CA PRO A 31 2.67 0.46 -5.35
C PRO A 31 1.75 -0.77 -5.30
N VAL A 32 0.45 -0.59 -5.02
CA VAL A 32 -0.54 -1.68 -5.01
C VAL A 32 -0.66 -2.31 -6.40
N SER A 33 -0.88 -1.51 -7.44
CA SER A 33 -1.00 -1.99 -8.83
C SER A 33 0.28 -2.65 -9.33
N ARG A 34 1.46 -2.17 -8.93
CA ARG A 34 2.75 -2.78 -9.30
C ARG A 34 3.02 -4.13 -8.62
N ARG A 35 2.33 -4.42 -7.52
CA ARG A 35 2.51 -5.67 -6.73
C ARG A 35 1.35 -6.64 -6.88
N TYR A 36 0.21 -6.16 -7.40
CA TYR A 36 -0.94 -6.99 -7.76
C TYR A 36 -0.46 -8.15 -8.64
N GLU A 37 -0.76 -9.39 -8.21
CA GLU A 37 -0.33 -10.67 -8.80
C GLU A 37 1.18 -10.97 -8.83
N ALA A 38 2.06 -9.98 -8.71
CA ALA A 38 3.50 -10.18 -8.83
C ALA A 38 4.18 -10.64 -7.53
N VAL A 39 3.84 -10.05 -6.38
CA VAL A 39 4.56 -10.28 -5.11
C VAL A 39 3.65 -10.07 -3.89
N ALA A 40 3.81 -10.89 -2.86
CA ALA A 40 3.05 -10.81 -1.61
C ALA A 40 3.02 -9.41 -0.98
N MET A 41 1.83 -9.05 -0.48
CA MET A 41 1.54 -7.77 0.16
C MET A 41 0.53 -8.00 1.30
N ARG A 42 0.79 -7.40 2.47
CA ARG A 42 -0.10 -7.46 3.65
C ARG A 42 -0.49 -6.03 4.00
N ILE A 43 -1.79 -5.77 4.09
CA ILE A 43 -2.35 -4.48 4.48
C ILE A 43 -3.21 -4.72 5.73
N THR A 44 -3.03 -3.89 6.75
CA THR A 44 -3.88 -3.80 7.93
C THR A 44 -4.56 -2.44 7.96
N SER A 45 -5.85 -2.42 8.24
CA SER A 45 -6.71 -1.23 8.19
C SER A 45 -7.54 -1.15 9.47
N ASN A 46 -7.70 0.06 9.98
CA ASN A 46 -8.60 0.35 11.09
C ASN A 46 -9.99 0.83 10.62
N GLY A 47 -10.12 1.18 9.33
CA GLY A 47 -11.37 1.60 8.70
C GLY A 47 -12.08 0.47 7.95
N SER A 48 -13.39 0.61 7.73
CA SER A 48 -14.20 -0.32 6.95
C SER A 48 -13.86 -0.24 5.46
N VAL A 49 -13.61 -1.39 4.83
CA VAL A 49 -13.41 -1.50 3.39
C VAL A 49 -14.80 -1.50 2.72
N GLY A 50 -15.39 -0.31 2.52
CA GLY A 50 -16.67 -0.17 1.79
C GLY A 50 -17.77 0.61 2.51
N GLY A 51 -17.41 1.66 3.26
CA GLY A 51 -18.38 2.68 3.70
C GLY A 51 -18.75 3.63 2.56
#